data_AF-A0A089QGM4-F1
#
_entry.id   AF-A0A089QGM4-F1
#
_cell.length_a   1.000
_cell.length_b   1.000
_cell.length_c   1.000
_cell.angle_alpha   90.00
_cell.angle_beta   90.00
_cell.angle_gamma   90.00
#
_symmetry.space_group_name_H-M   'P 1'
#
loop_
_entity.id
_entity.type
_entity.pdbx_description
1 polymer ?
#
loop_
_entity_poly.entity_id
_entity_poly.type
_entity_poly.pdbx_seq_one_letter_code
_entity_poly.pdbx_strand_id
1 'polypeptide(L)'
;MKVKFEDFKNEIEKIYDRFSVKRYDKDQVVMIGLTLQNRRANDIDIFIDEDISAFRITTDDDGDRLFNVEIGFDVDSLDILSSVLDLTKKYMQEEK
;
A
#
# COMPACT_ATOMS: atom_id res chain seq x y z
N MET A 1 10.59 -12.50 11.34
CA MET A 1 11.89 -12.07 10.79
C MET A 1 11.59 -10.73 10.16
N LYS A 2 11.94 -9.59 10.79
CA LYS A 2 11.41 -8.28 10.37
C LYS A 2 11.43 -8.07 8.85
N VAL A 3 10.26 -8.07 8.23
CA VAL A 3 10.08 -7.78 6.81
C VAL A 3 10.49 -6.33 6.56
N LYS A 4 11.55 -6.13 5.77
CA LYS A 4 11.97 -4.79 5.37
C LYS A 4 11.00 -4.26 4.31
N PHE A 5 10.91 -2.94 4.19
CA PHE A 5 10.10 -2.30 3.14
C PHE A 5 10.39 -2.85 1.73
N GLU A 6 11.67 -3.07 1.38
CA GLU A 6 12.04 -3.65 0.08
C GLU A 6 11.55 -5.08 -0.11
N ASP A 7 11.55 -5.90 0.96
CA ASP A 7 11.02 -7.26 0.90
C ASP A 7 9.49 -7.21 0.74
N PHE A 8 8.81 -6.34 1.49
CA PHE A 8 7.37 -6.12 1.36
C PHE A 8 6.99 -5.67 -0.05
N LYS A 9 7.70 -4.67 -0.60
CA LYS A 9 7.52 -4.19 -1.96
C LYS A 9 7.66 -5.32 -2.98
N ASN A 10 8.77 -6.04 -2.93
CA ASN A 10 9.04 -7.14 -3.87
C ASN A 10 7.98 -8.25 -3.79
N GLU A 11 7.45 -8.55 -2.60
CA GLU A 11 6.41 -9.57 -2.46
C GLU A 11 5.05 -9.09 -2.97
N ILE A 12 4.69 -7.82 -2.76
CA ILE A 12 3.45 -7.24 -3.31
C ILE A 12 3.50 -7.21 -4.84
N GLU A 13 4.59 -6.73 -5.44
CA GLU A 13 4.74 -6.60 -6.90
C GLU A 13 4.79 -7.97 -7.62
N LYS A 14 4.97 -9.08 -6.88
CA LYS A 14 4.84 -10.45 -7.41
C LYS A 14 3.40 -10.97 -7.45
N ILE A 15 2.50 -10.43 -6.62
CA ILE A 15 1.10 -10.89 -6.55
C ILE A 15 0.40 -10.58 -7.88
N TYR A 16 0.69 -9.41 -8.44
CA TYR A 16 0.14 -8.96 -9.70
C TYR A 16 1.16 -8.07 -10.40
N ASP A 17 1.47 -8.38 -11.65
CA ASP A 17 2.52 -7.72 -12.44
C ASP A 17 2.23 -6.24 -12.72
N ARG A 18 0.99 -5.82 -12.57
CA ARG A 18 0.53 -4.42 -12.68
C ARG A 18 0.61 -3.66 -11.36
N PHE A 19 1.02 -4.30 -10.26
CA PHE A 19 1.23 -3.61 -9.00
C PHE A 19 2.54 -2.83 -8.99
N SER A 20 2.48 -1.65 -8.38
CA SER A 20 3.64 -0.83 -8.06
C SER A 20 3.50 -0.30 -6.64
N VAL A 21 4.55 -0.40 -5.82
CA VAL A 21 4.51 0.04 -4.42
C VAL A 21 5.38 1.27 -4.20
N LYS A 22 4.80 2.28 -3.56
CA LYS A 22 5.49 3.54 -3.23
C LYS A 22 5.38 3.84 -1.74
N ARG A 23 6.53 4.16 -1.13
CA ARG A 23 6.61 4.77 0.21
C ARG A 23 6.94 6.24 0.08
N TYR A 24 6.32 7.05 0.92
CA TYR A 24 6.53 8.50 0.91
C TYR A 24 7.44 8.93 2.06
N ASP A 25 8.49 9.69 1.77
CA ASP A 25 9.46 10.13 2.80
C ASP A 25 9.09 11.46 3.48
N LYS A 26 8.07 12.16 2.95
CA LYS A 26 7.58 13.45 3.46
C LYS A 26 6.11 13.63 3.17
N ASP A 27 5.47 14.50 3.95
CA ASP A 27 4.10 14.93 3.73
C ASP A 27 3.97 15.60 2.36
N GLN A 28 2.97 15.17 1.60
CA GLN A 28 2.73 15.66 0.25
C GLN A 28 1.28 15.45 -0.18
N VAL A 29 0.81 16.33 -1.05
CA VAL A 29 -0.46 16.16 -1.77
C VAL A 29 -0.13 15.58 -3.13
N VAL A 30 -0.69 14.41 -3.43
CA VAL A 30 -0.51 13.72 -4.72
C VAL A 30 -1.85 13.55 -5.42
N MET A 31 -1.84 13.71 -6.73
CA MET A 31 -2.98 13.34 -7.57
C MET A 31 -2.82 11.87 -7.93
N ILE A 32 -3.84 11.07 -7.62
CA ILE A 32 -3.88 9.66 -7.96
C ILE A 32 -5.24 9.37 -8.61
N GLY A 33 -5.21 8.81 -9.82
CA GLY A 33 -6.36 8.81 -10.70
C GLY A 33 -6.94 10.22 -10.85
N LEU A 34 -8.22 10.38 -10.52
CA LEU A 34 -8.94 11.66 -10.58
C LEU A 34 -9.13 12.31 -9.19
N THR A 35 -8.43 11.84 -8.16
CA THR A 35 -8.62 12.30 -6.78
C THR A 35 -7.32 12.84 -6.18
N LEU A 36 -7.43 13.98 -5.48
CA LEU A 36 -6.34 14.52 -4.69
C LEU A 36 -6.30 13.83 -3.33
N GLN A 37 -5.14 13.27 -2.97
CA GLN A 37 -4.93 12.61 -1.68
C GLN A 37 -3.81 13.29 -0.88
N ASN A 38 -4.09 13.53 0.40
CA ASN A 38 -3.08 13.96 1.37
C ASN A 38 -2.32 12.73 1.86
N ARG A 39 -1.01 12.68 1.64
CA ARG A 39 -0.11 11.59 2.08
C ARG A 39 0.80 12.12 3.18
N ARG A 40 0.96 11.32 4.22
CA ARG A 40 1.90 11.58 5.31
C ARG A 40 3.22 10.87 5.05
N ALA A 41 4.28 11.31 5.72
CA ALA A 41 5.53 10.57 5.76
C ALA A 41 5.29 9.13 6.26
N ASN A 42 5.90 8.16 5.60
CA ASN A 42 5.73 6.72 5.78
C ASN A 42 4.41 6.11 5.30
N ASP A 43 3.50 6.91 4.72
CA ASP A 43 2.38 6.34 3.98
C ASP A 43 2.92 5.45 2.84
N ILE A 44 2.21 4.36 2.59
CA ILE A 44 2.51 3.43 1.50
C ILE A 44 1.27 3.28 0.63
N ASP A 45 1.47 3.42 -0.67
CA ASP A 45 0.46 3.13 -1.66
C ASP A 45 0.86 1.95 -2.53
N ILE A 46 -0.14 1.14 -2.85
CA ILE A 46 -0.04 0.10 -3.87
C ILE A 46 -0.94 0.54 -5.03
N PHE A 47 -0.33 0.76 -6.19
CA PHE A 47 -0.97 1.20 -7.41
C PHE A 47 -1.23 0.02 -8.33
N ILE A 48 -2.32 0.08 -9.10
CA ILE A 48 -2.54 -0.75 -10.29
C ILE A 48 -2.25 0.13 -11.51
N ASP A 49 -1.41 -0.36 -12.43
CA ASP A 49 -0.96 0.35 -13.63
C ASP A 49 -0.35 1.73 -13.36
N GLU A 50 0.26 1.91 -12.19
CA GLU A 50 0.93 3.16 -11.76
C GLU A 50 0.02 4.40 -11.61
N ASP A 51 -1.23 4.36 -12.09
CA ASP A 51 -2.13 5.52 -12.15
C ASP A 51 -3.26 5.47 -11.12
N ILE A 52 -3.62 4.28 -10.60
CA ILE A 52 -4.78 4.07 -9.74
C ILE A 52 -4.34 3.50 -8.40
N SER A 53 -4.54 4.24 -7.30
CA SER A 53 -4.33 3.73 -5.94
C SER A 53 -5.38 2.66 -5.65
N ALA A 54 -4.91 1.43 -5.40
CA ALA A 54 -5.76 0.29 -5.05
C ALA A 54 -5.75 0.01 -3.54
N PHE A 55 -4.64 0.31 -2.87
CA PHE A 55 -4.46 0.08 -1.44
C PHE A 55 -3.62 1.18 -0.81
N ARG A 56 -4.00 1.59 0.41
CA ARG A 56 -3.26 2.57 1.19
C ARG A 56 -2.95 2.05 2.60
N ILE A 57 -1.70 2.16 3.00
CA ILE A 57 -1.27 1.98 4.39
C ILE A 57 -0.95 3.36 4.95
N THR A 58 -1.71 3.79 5.94
CA THR A 58 -1.45 5.02 6.69
C THR A 58 -0.81 4.70 8.03
N THR A 59 0.06 5.58 8.50
CA THR A 59 0.50 5.58 9.91
C THR A 59 -0.12 6.75 10.63
N ASP A 60 -0.81 6.50 11.74
CA ASP A 60 -1.29 7.57 12.60
C ASP A 60 -0.14 8.23 13.37
N ASP A 61 -0.47 9.34 14.03
CA ASP A 61 0.50 10.18 14.75
C ASP A 61 1.08 9.48 16.00
N ASP A 62 0.44 8.40 16.46
CA ASP A 62 0.89 7.56 17.58
C ASP A 62 1.80 6.41 17.11
N GLY A 63 2.10 6.34 15.81
CA GLY A 63 2.95 5.31 15.19
C GLY A 63 2.21 4.00 14.94
N ASP A 64 0.90 3.95 15.19
CA ASP A 64 0.04 2.84 14.84
C ASP A 64 -0.27 2.90 13.34
N ARG A 65 -0.13 1.74 12.68
CA ARG A 65 -0.37 1.64 11.25
C ARG A 65 -1.82 1.30 11.03
N LEU A 66 -2.56 2.22 10.41
CA LEU A 66 -3.92 2.03 9.95
C LEU A 66 -3.88 1.62 8.47
N PHE A 67 -4.32 0.40 8.18
CA PHE A 67 -4.51 -0.04 6.80
C PHE A 67 -5.86 0.47 6.30
N ASN A 68 -5.86 1.40 5.35
CA ASN A 68 -7.07 1.90 4.71
C ASN A 68 -7.20 1.36 3.29
N VAL A 69 -8.28 0.66 3.02
CA VAL A 69 -8.47 -0.02 1.73
C VAL A 69 -9.37 0.84 0.85
N GLU A 70 -8.77 1.56 -0.10
CA GLU A 70 -9.52 2.25 -1.15
C GLU A 70 -9.50 1.40 -2.42
N ILE A 71 -10.42 0.44 -2.51
CA ILE A 71 -10.55 -0.40 -3.70
C ILE A 71 -11.32 0.37 -4.77
N GLY A 72 -10.58 1.04 -5.65
CA GLY A 72 -11.11 1.56 -6.90
C GLY A 72 -11.01 0.50 -8.00
N PHE A 73 -12.16 -0.09 -8.36
CA PHE A 73 -12.39 -0.98 -9.52
C PHE A 73 -12.07 -2.48 -9.39
N ASP A 74 -12.58 -3.18 -10.42
CA ASP A 74 -12.67 -4.63 -10.67
C ASP A 74 -11.32 -5.33 -10.46
N VAL A 75 -11.00 -5.67 -9.20
CA VAL A 75 -9.92 -6.61 -8.94
C VAL A 75 -10.43 -7.94 -9.47
N ASP A 76 -9.88 -8.41 -10.58
CA ASP A 76 -10.28 -9.63 -11.29
C ASP A 76 -10.33 -10.89 -10.38
N SER A 77 -9.80 -10.84 -9.15
CA SER A 77 -10.04 -11.87 -8.13
C SER A 77 -9.90 -11.37 -6.69
N LEU A 78 -10.84 -11.80 -5.82
CA LEU A 78 -10.74 -11.73 -4.35
C LEU A 78 -9.44 -12.34 -3.80
N ASP A 79 -8.78 -13.23 -4.56
CA ASP A 79 -7.52 -13.86 -4.19
C ASP A 79 -6.36 -12.85 -4.14
N ILE A 80 -6.35 -11.88 -5.06
CA ILE A 80 -5.34 -10.82 -5.12
C ILE A 80 -5.48 -9.94 -3.87
N LEU A 81 -6.71 -9.50 -3.58
CA LEU A 81 -7.03 -8.73 -2.37
C LEU A 81 -6.58 -9.47 -1.11
N SER A 82 -6.92 -10.74 -0.99
CA SER A 82 -6.56 -11.57 0.17
C SER A 82 -5.04 -11.68 0.33
N SER A 83 -4.30 -11.87 -0.76
CA SER A 83 -2.84 -11.95 -0.76
C SER A 83 -2.18 -10.64 -0.32
N VAL A 84 -2.69 -9.50 -0.81
CA VAL A 84 -2.22 -8.16 -0.41
C VAL A 84 -2.48 -7.91 1.08
N LEU A 85 -3.67 -8.28 1.57
CA LEU A 85 -4.03 -8.14 2.99
C LEU A 85 -3.09 -8.95 3.89
N ASP A 86 -2.76 -10.17 3.52
CA ASP A 86 -1.91 -11.04 4.33
C ASP A 86 -0.46 -10.55 4.38
N LEU A 87 0.11 -10.09 3.25
CA LEU A 87 1.44 -9.48 3.24
C LEU A 87 1.48 -8.18 4.04
N THR A 88 0.43 -7.36 3.92
CA THR A 88 0.34 -6.09 4.66
C THR A 88 0.27 -6.35 6.17
N LYS A 89 -0.53 -7.31 6.62
CA LYS A 89 -0.57 -7.71 8.03
C LYS A 89 0.79 -8.15 8.54
N LYS A 90 1.53 -8.97 7.78
CA LYS A 90 2.88 -9.41 8.15
C LYS A 90 3.84 -8.23 8.29
N TYR A 91 3.86 -7.33 7.32
CA TYR A 91 4.69 -6.12 7.36
C TYR A 91 4.35 -5.22 8.56
N MET A 92 3.05 -5.02 8.84
CA MET A 92 2.60 -4.20 9.97
C MET A 92 2.93 -4.81 11.34
N GLN A 93 2.88 -6.13 11.48
CA GLN A 93 3.18 -6.80 12.75
C GLN A 93 4.67 -6.80 13.09
N GLU A 94 5.54 -6.83 12.08
CA GLU A 94 6.98 -7.01 12.31
C GLU A 94 7.81 -5.71 12.30
N GLU A 95 7.27 -4.60 11.77
CA GLU A 95 7.91 -3.28 11.90
C GLU A 95 7.65 -2.60 13.25
N LYS A 96 6.73 -3.12 14.09
CA LYS A 96 6.63 -2.73 15.51
C LYS A 96 7.86 -3.20 16.32
#